data_AF-A0A9D2G8K9-F1
#
_entry.id   AF-A0A9D2G8K9-F1
#
_cell.length_a   1.000
_cell.length_b   1.000
_cell.length_c   1.000
_cell.angle_alpha   90.00
_cell.angle_beta   90.00
_cell.angle_gamma   90.00
#
_symmetry.space_group_name_H-M   'P 1'
#
loop_
_entity.id
_entity.type
_entity.pdbx_description
1 polymer ?
#
loop_
_entity_poly.entity_id
_entity_poly.type
_entity_poly.pdbx_seq_one_letter_code
_entity_poly.pdbx_strand_id
1 'polypeptide(L)'
;MGFLEFDFQKANAQIEELEQIAADLEKLVSSRYEESMQQLGGAWKGAGAEAYMRKASRLQEKMERSAGDVRSTAEVFRNVTRQVRLAEERAAQIAAERES
;
A
#
# COMPACT_ATOMS: atom_id res chain seq x y z
N MET A 1 -3.94 30.35 -18.88
CA MET A 1 -3.25 30.06 -17.60
C MET A 1 -2.84 28.62 -17.63
N GLY A 2 -1.56 28.31 -17.37
CA GLY A 2 -1.05 26.94 -17.38
C GLY A 2 -1.59 26.18 -16.18
N PHE A 3 -2.77 25.58 -16.34
CA PHE A 3 -3.32 24.69 -15.34
C PHE A 3 -2.61 23.36 -15.49
N LEU A 4 -1.86 22.97 -14.46
CA LEU A 4 -1.65 21.56 -14.20
C LEU A 4 -3.06 20.94 -14.11
N GLU A 5 -3.53 20.29 -15.16
CA GLU A 5 -4.73 19.47 -15.12
C GLU A 5 -4.40 18.26 -14.24
N PHE A 6 -4.79 18.33 -12.97
CA PHE A 6 -4.59 17.20 -12.07
C PHE A 6 -5.63 16.14 -12.40
N ASP A 7 -5.18 15.00 -12.92
CA ASP A 7 -6.05 13.87 -13.23
C ASP A 7 -6.40 13.10 -11.94
N PHE A 8 -7.49 13.50 -11.30
CA PHE A 8 -8.00 12.84 -10.10
C PHE A 8 -8.45 11.40 -10.35
N GLN A 9 -8.90 11.07 -11.56
CA GLN A 9 -9.34 9.71 -11.86
C GLN A 9 -8.14 8.77 -11.86
N LYS A 10 -7.06 9.18 -12.54
CA LYS A 10 -5.80 8.44 -12.54
C LYS A 10 -5.18 8.36 -11.15
N ALA A 11 -5.20 9.44 -10.37
CA ALA A 11 -4.67 9.44 -9.01
C ALA A 11 -5.45 8.45 -8.12
N ASN A 12 -6.78 8.45 -8.19
CA ASN A 12 -7.61 7.51 -7.42
C ASN A 12 -7.36 6.06 -7.84
N ALA A 13 -7.25 5.79 -9.15
CA ALA A 13 -6.95 4.44 -9.65
C ALA A 13 -5.60 3.92 -9.13
N GLN A 14 -4.57 4.77 -9.10
CA GLN A 14 -3.26 4.40 -8.55
C GLN A 14 -3.29 4.17 -7.04
N ILE A 15 -4.10 4.93 -6.29
CA ILE A 15 -4.29 4.70 -4.85
C ILE A 15 -4.95 3.35 -4.60
N GLU A 16 -6.01 3.03 -5.35
CA GLU A 16 -6.71 1.75 -5.25
C GLU A 16 -5.80 0.57 -5.60
N GLU A 17 -4.96 0.71 -6.64
CA GLU A 17 -3.97 -0.30 -7.01
C GLU A 17 -2.98 -0.58 -5.87
N LEU A 18 -2.44 0.47 -5.24
CA LEU A 18 -1.52 0.32 -4.11
C LEU A 18 -2.20 -0.35 -2.90
N GLU A 19 -3.44 0.02 -2.59
CA GLU A 19 -4.20 -0.61 -1.50
C GLU A 19 -4.47 -2.09 -1.78
N GLN A 20 -4.80 -2.43 -3.02
CA GLN A 20 -5.02 -3.80 -3.43
C GLN A 20 -3.73 -4.62 -3.32
N ILE A 21 -2.58 -4.08 -3.78
CA ILE A 21 -1.28 -4.74 -3.65
C ILE A 21 -0.93 -4.99 -2.17
N ALA A 22 -1.13 -4.00 -1.30
CA ALA A 22 -0.88 -4.14 0.12
C ALA A 22 -1.78 -5.23 0.74
N ALA A 23 -3.07 -5.23 0.42
CA ALA A 23 -4.03 -6.21 0.90
C ALA A 23 -3.71 -7.64 0.43
N ASP A 24 -3.32 -7.80 -0.83
CA ASP A 24 -2.94 -9.10 -1.40
C ASP A 24 -1.66 -9.63 -0.75
N LEU A 25 -0.70 -8.76 -0.46
CA LEU A 25 0.53 -9.14 0.22
C LEU A 25 0.26 -9.55 1.67
N GLU A 26 -0.55 -8.80 2.42
CA GLU A 26 -0.95 -9.18 3.79
C GLU A 26 -1.69 -10.51 3.82
N LYS A 27 -2.61 -10.73 2.88
CA LYS A 27 -3.35 -11.98 2.75
C LYS A 27 -2.40 -13.14 2.42
N LEU A 28 -1.45 -12.95 1.51
CA LEU A 28 -0.45 -13.97 1.16
C LEU A 28 0.35 -14.41 2.39
N VAL A 29 0.80 -13.42 3.19
CA VAL A 29 1.61 -13.65 4.38
C VAL A 29 0.81 -14.37 5.47
N SER A 30 -0.36 -13.85 5.82
CA SER A 30 -1.20 -14.33 6.93
C SER A 30 -1.96 -15.62 6.64
N SER A 31 -1.94 -16.12 5.40
CA SER A 31 -2.61 -17.37 5.04
C SER A 31 -1.64 -18.41 4.47
N ARG A 32 -1.38 -18.34 3.17
CA ARG A 32 -0.65 -19.38 2.43
C ARG A 32 0.78 -19.54 2.92
N TYR A 33 1.46 -18.45 3.22
CA TYR A 33 2.85 -18.51 3.68
C TYR A 33 2.94 -19.12 5.07
N GLU A 34 2.17 -18.62 6.02
CA GLU A 34 2.15 -19.14 7.39
C GLU A 34 1.75 -20.62 7.42
N GLU A 35 0.69 -21.01 6.72
CA GLU A 35 0.26 -22.41 6.61
C GLU A 35 1.37 -23.31 6.06
N SER A 36 2.03 -22.89 4.97
CA SER A 36 3.12 -23.65 4.36
C SER A 36 4.30 -23.84 5.33
N MET A 37 4.65 -22.80 6.08
CA MET A 37 5.75 -22.85 7.04
C MET A 37 5.41 -23.71 8.26
N GLN A 38 4.16 -23.67 8.73
CA GLN A 38 3.69 -24.56 9.81
C GLN A 38 3.73 -26.03 9.38
N GLN A 39 3.23 -26.37 8.19
CA GLN A 39 3.27 -27.73 7.66
C GLN A 39 4.72 -28.23 7.50
N LEU A 40 5.60 -27.41 6.93
CA LEU A 40 7.00 -27.77 6.74
C LEU A 40 7.73 -27.95 8.09
N GLY A 41 7.48 -27.08 9.07
CA GLY A 41 8.04 -27.19 10.41
C GLY A 41 7.52 -28.41 11.19
N GLY A 42 6.33 -28.89 10.87
CA GLY A 42 5.77 -30.14 11.38
C GLY A 42 6.49 -31.38 10.83
N ALA A 43 6.71 -31.41 9.51
CA ALA A 43 7.25 -32.56 8.79
C ALA A 43 8.79 -32.67 8.82
N TRP A 44 9.50 -31.55 8.92
CA TRP A 44 10.97 -31.52 8.85
C TRP A 44 11.59 -31.08 10.18
N LYS A 45 12.48 -31.91 10.74
CA LYS A 45 13.15 -31.69 12.03
C LYS A 45 14.68 -31.68 11.89
N GLY A 46 15.35 -31.14 12.90
CA GLY A 46 16.81 -31.05 13.00
C GLY A 46 17.35 -29.65 12.70
N ALA A 47 18.67 -29.47 12.89
CA ALA A 47 19.33 -28.16 12.86
C ALA A 47 19.14 -27.41 11.51
N GLY A 48 19.08 -28.12 10.39
CA GLY A 48 18.81 -27.53 9.07
C GLY A 48 17.39 -26.96 8.96
N ALA A 49 16.40 -27.68 9.51
CA ALA A 49 15.01 -27.23 9.55
C ALA A 49 14.89 -25.97 10.42
N GLU A 50 15.51 -25.94 11.59
CA GLU A 50 15.52 -24.76 12.46
C GLU A 50 16.15 -23.54 11.80
N ALA A 51 17.28 -23.72 11.11
CA ALA A 51 17.94 -22.64 10.37
C ALA A 51 17.05 -22.09 9.25
N TYR A 52 16.37 -22.98 8.52
CA TYR A 52 15.42 -22.58 7.49
C TYR A 52 14.22 -21.83 8.08
N MET A 53 13.61 -22.32 9.17
CA MET A 53 12.46 -21.68 9.81
C MET A 53 12.79 -20.27 10.31
N ARG A 54 14.01 -20.05 10.84
CA ARG A 54 14.47 -18.69 11.18
C ARG A 54 14.56 -17.78 9.95
N LYS A 55 15.02 -18.29 8.81
CA LYS A 55 15.07 -17.52 7.56
C LYS A 55 13.65 -17.23 7.05
N ALA A 56 12.74 -18.19 7.16
CA ALA A 56 11.35 -18.05 6.76
C ALA A 56 10.62 -16.99 7.60
N SER A 57 10.80 -16.99 8.93
CA SER A 57 10.24 -15.96 9.81
C SER A 57 10.78 -14.56 9.46
N ARG A 58 12.08 -14.41 9.17
CA ARG A 58 12.64 -13.12 8.71
C ARG A 58 12.05 -12.67 7.37
N LEU A 59 11.75 -13.59 6.46
CA LEU A 59 11.10 -13.27 5.20
C LEU A 59 9.65 -12.83 5.44
N GLN A 60 8.93 -13.50 6.35
CA GLN A 60 7.59 -13.10 6.77
C GLN A 60 7.55 -11.64 7.23
N GLU A 61 8.39 -11.27 8.20
CA GLU A 61 8.46 -9.90 8.69
C GLU A 61 8.82 -8.89 7.58
N LYS A 62 9.64 -9.29 6.61
CA LYS A 62 9.97 -8.42 5.47
C LYS A 62 8.76 -8.18 4.58
N MET A 63 7.97 -9.22 4.31
CA MET A 63 6.74 -9.09 3.52
C MET A 63 5.70 -8.24 4.26
N GLU A 64 5.55 -8.40 5.58
CA GLU A 64 4.68 -7.56 6.41
C GLU A 64 5.11 -6.08 6.37
N ARG A 65 6.42 -5.82 6.53
CA ARG A 65 6.97 -4.46 6.39
C ARG A 65 6.69 -3.88 5.01
N SER A 66 6.95 -4.63 3.93
CA SER A 66 6.68 -4.18 2.57
C SER A 66 5.20 -3.87 2.33
N ALA A 67 4.27 -4.67 2.88
CA ALA A 67 2.85 -4.37 2.79
C ALA A 67 2.50 -3.06 3.51
N GLY A 68 3.05 -2.85 4.70
CA GLY A 68 2.92 -1.60 5.45
C GLY A 68 3.46 -0.38 4.70
N ASP A 69 4.62 -0.51 4.05
CA ASP A 69 5.23 0.57 3.28
C ASP A 69 4.38 0.95 2.05
N VAL A 70 3.80 -0.05 1.36
CA VAL A 70 2.89 0.18 0.23
C VAL A 70 1.62 0.89 0.71
N ARG A 71 1.04 0.45 1.82
CA ARG A 71 -0.14 1.11 2.42
C ARG A 71 0.14 2.56 2.82
N SER A 72 1.27 2.80 3.48
CA SER A 72 1.71 4.15 3.85
C SER A 72 1.87 5.05 2.62
N THR A 73 2.42 4.51 1.53
CA THR A 73 2.54 5.22 0.25
C THR A 73 1.17 5.59 -0.32
N ALA A 74 0.21 4.66 -0.30
CA ALA A 74 -1.17 4.93 -0.74
C ALA A 74 -1.84 6.03 0.10
N GLU A 75 -1.62 6.02 1.42
CA GLU A 75 -2.15 7.04 2.33
C GLU A 75 -1.56 8.43 2.07
N VAL A 76 -0.25 8.53 1.86
CA VAL A 76 0.43 9.78 1.49
C VAL A 76 -0.16 10.30 0.17
N PHE A 77 -0.32 9.45 -0.83
CA PHE A 77 -0.84 9.86 -2.12
C PHE A 77 -2.31 10.31 -2.05
N ARG A 78 -3.14 9.62 -1.26
CA ARG A 78 -4.50 10.03 -0.96
C ARG A 78 -4.55 11.40 -0.28
N ASN A 79 -3.64 11.65 0.67
CA ASN A 79 -3.57 12.94 1.35
C ASN A 79 -3.21 14.07 0.39
N VAL A 80 -2.21 13.88 -0.47
CA VAL A 80 -1.83 14.87 -1.51
C VAL A 80 -2.99 15.14 -2.45
N THR A 81 -3.63 14.09 -2.97
CA THR A 81 -4.80 14.19 -3.87
C THR A 81 -5.92 15.01 -3.24
N ARG A 82 -6.20 14.80 -1.95
CA ARG A 82 -7.20 15.59 -1.21
C ARG A 82 -6.81 17.06 -1.11
N GLN A 83 -5.55 17.37 -0.82
CA GLN A 83 -5.07 18.75 -0.72
C GLN A 83 -5.17 19.49 -2.06
N VAL A 84 -4.83 18.82 -3.16
CA VAL A 84 -4.94 19.40 -4.50
C VAL A 84 -6.40 19.72 -4.81
N ARG A 85 -7.34 18.81 -4.54
CA ARG A 85 -8.78 19.07 -4.74
C ARG A 85 -9.26 20.29 -3.97
N LEU A 86 -8.91 20.40 -2.68
CA LEU A 86 -9.27 21.56 -1.86
C LEU A 86 -8.67 22.87 -2.40
N ALA A 87 -7.47 22.83 -2.96
CA ALA A 87 -6.83 24.00 -3.55
C ALA A 87 -7.55 24.44 -4.84
N GLU A 88 -7.94 23.50 -5.70
CA GLU A 88 -8.70 23.78 -6.92
C GLU A 88 -10.09 24.33 -6.62
N GLU A 89 -10.81 23.76 -5.65
CA GLU A 89 -12.13 24.25 -5.21
C GLU A 89 -12.05 25.70 -4.70
N ARG A 90 -11.02 26.03 -3.90
CA ARG A 90 -10.79 27.41 -3.43
C ARG A 90 -10.45 28.36 -4.57
N ALA A 91 -9.62 27.92 -5.52
CA ALA A 91 -9.28 28.74 -6.68
C ALA A 91 -10.52 29.04 -7.53
N ALA A 92 -11.40 28.05 -7.73
CA ALA A 92 -12.65 28.21 -8.44
C ALA A 92 -13.62 29.18 -7.72
N GLN A 93 -13.72 29.11 -6.39
CA GLN A 93 -14.52 30.04 -5.59
C GLN A 93 -14.03 31.49 -5.74
N ILE A 94 -12.72 31.73 -5.58
CA ILE A 94 -12.13 33.07 -5.73
C ILE A 94 -12.33 33.62 -7.14
N ALA A 95 -12.26 32.77 -8.17
CA ALA A 95 -12.54 33.18 -9.55
C ALA A 95 -14.01 33.59 -9.73
N ALA A 96 -14.95 32.79 -9.22
CA ALA A 96 -16.38 33.09 -9.28
C ALA A 96 -16.73 34.41 -8.57
N GLU A 97 -16.11 34.69 -7.41
CA GLU A 97 -16.29 35.95 -6.66
C GLU A 97 -15.74 37.19 -7.40
N ARG A 98 -14.77 37.01 -8.30
CA ARG A 98 -14.19 38.12 -9.09
C ARG A 98 -14.96 38.42 -10.37
N GLU A 99 -15.74 37.45 -10.85
CA GLU A 99 -16.58 37.57 -12.05
C GLU A 99 -18.01 38.06 -11.72
N SER A 100 -18.42 38.01 -10.45
CA SER A 100 -19.66 38.58 -9.91
C SER A 100 -19.54 40.04 -9.48
#